data_AF-A0A149QM66-F1
#
_entry.id   AF-A0A149QM66-F1
#
_cell.length_a   1.000
_cell.length_b   1.000
_cell.length_c   1.000
_cell.angle_alpha   90.00
_cell.angle_beta   90.00
_cell.angle_gamma   90.00
#
_symmetry.space_group_name_H-M   'P 1'
#
loop_
_entity.id
_entity.type
_entity.pdbx_description
1 polymer ?
#
loop_
_entity_poly.entity_id
_entity_poly.type
_entity_poly.pdbx_seq_one_letter_code
_entity_poly.pdbx_strand_id
1 'polypeptide(L)'
;MTLPSLAWYWPLIGGLMIGTAAGGFLVLTGRIAGVSGLLTDPLGLSSGGDRSLSSLLLAGLLVTSGLAMAIKPIALPSLSTSATPLLVWAGLLLGFGTSLGSGCTSGHGVCGLARLSSRSMVATGVFMLIGMAVVRMIVGGGA
;
A
#
# COMPACT_ATOMS: atom_id res chain seq x y z
N MET A 1 -24.51 19.31 2.68
CA MET A 1 -23.81 18.11 2.16
C MET A 1 -24.66 16.89 2.47
N THR A 2 -25.70 16.68 1.67
CA THR A 2 -26.60 15.53 1.79
C THR A 2 -25.82 14.28 1.36
N LEU A 3 -25.51 13.39 2.30
CA LEU A 3 -24.91 12.08 2.03
C LEU A 3 -25.78 11.36 0.98
N PRO A 4 -25.36 11.28 -0.30
CA PRO A 4 -26.09 10.47 -1.27
C PRO A 4 -26.04 9.06 -0.72
N SER A 5 -27.22 8.40 -0.66
CA SER A 5 -27.41 6.99 -0.32
C SER A 5 -26.09 6.23 -0.23
N LEU A 6 -25.62 6.02 1.00
CA LEU A 6 -24.34 5.40 1.34
C LEU A 6 -24.00 4.37 0.28
N ALA A 7 -23.06 4.67 -0.62
CA ALA A 7 -22.75 3.82 -1.76
C ALA A 7 -21.93 2.62 -1.27
N TRP A 8 -22.52 1.83 -0.37
CA TRP A 8 -21.95 0.68 0.34
C TRP A 8 -21.43 -0.36 -0.63
N TYR A 9 -21.99 -0.41 -1.85
CA TYR A 9 -21.56 -1.29 -2.91
C TYR A 9 -20.13 -1.00 -3.39
N TRP A 10 -19.66 0.27 -3.38
CA TRP A 10 -18.30 0.62 -3.84
C TRP A 10 -17.20 0.03 -2.94
N PRO A 11 -17.22 0.24 -1.61
CA PRO A 11 -16.27 -0.42 -0.70
C PRO A 11 -16.37 -1.93 -0.74
N LEU A 12 -17.57 -2.49 -0.91
CA LEU A 12 -17.77 -3.94 -0.97
C LEU A 12 -17.10 -4.56 -2.20
N ILE A 13 -17.34 -3.98 -3.38
CA ILE A 13 -16.76 -4.44 -4.65
C ILE A 13 -15.25 -4.27 -4.63
N GLY A 14 -14.76 -3.11 -4.16
CA GLY A 14 -13.32 -2.87 -4.02
C GLY A 14 -12.65 -3.83 -3.05
N GLY A 15 -13.26 -4.08 -1.89
CA GLY A 15 -12.78 -5.04 -0.90
C GLY A 15 -12.75 -6.47 -1.43
N LEU A 16 -13.79 -6.89 -2.16
CA LEU A 16 -13.85 -8.20 -2.80
C LEU A 16 -12.76 -8.35 -3.87
N MET A 17 -12.51 -7.32 -4.68
CA MET A 17 -11.43 -7.33 -5.68
C MET A 17 -10.05 -7.41 -5.03
N ILE A 18 -9.78 -6.61 -4.00
CA ILE A 18 -8.50 -6.64 -3.28
C ILE A 18 -8.31 -7.99 -2.58
N GLY A 19 -9.37 -8.49 -1.93
CA GLY A 19 -9.36 -9.76 -1.20
C GLY A 19 -9.13 -10.97 -2.11
N THR A 20 -9.80 -11.02 -3.27
CA THR A 20 -9.60 -12.09 -4.26
C THR A 20 -8.21 -12.03 -4.89
N ALA A 21 -7.69 -10.84 -5.20
CA ALA A 21 -6.33 -10.67 -5.71
C ALA A 21 -5.26 -11.09 -4.68
N ALA A 22 -5.37 -10.61 -3.44
CA ALA A 22 -4.42 -10.94 -2.38
C ALA A 22 -4.52 -12.41 -1.92
N GLY A 23 -5.73 -12.94 -1.83
CA GLY A 23 -5.98 -14.36 -1.51
C GLY A 23 -5.52 -15.29 -2.62
N GLY A 24 -5.77 -14.94 -3.88
CA GLY A 24 -5.28 -15.69 -5.04
C GLY A 24 -3.75 -15.73 -5.09
N PHE A 25 -3.09 -14.58 -4.85
CA PHE A 25 -1.63 -14.53 -4.77
C PHE A 25 -1.09 -15.43 -3.65
N LEU A 26 -1.74 -15.43 -2.48
CA LEU A 26 -1.38 -16.32 -1.38
C LEU A 26 -1.53 -17.80 -1.75
N VAL A 27 -2.63 -18.19 -2.37
CA VAL A 27 -2.88 -19.60 -2.73
C VAL A 27 -1.87 -20.08 -3.78
N LEU A 28 -1.53 -19.22 -4.74
CA LEU A 28 -0.61 -19.56 -5.83
C LEU A 28 0.86 -19.59 -5.39
N THR A 29 1.28 -18.63 -4.55
CA THR A 29 2.70 -18.48 -4.16
C THR A 29 3.02 -18.99 -2.76
N GLY A 30 2.01 -19.29 -1.94
CA GLY A 30 2.15 -19.58 -0.51
C GLY A 30 2.57 -18.37 0.34
N ARG A 31 2.72 -17.18 -0.27
CA ARG A 31 3.27 -15.98 0.38
C ARG A 31 2.24 -14.87 0.53
N ILE A 32 2.43 -14.06 1.56
CA ILE A 32 1.57 -12.92 1.83
C ILE A 32 1.81 -11.83 0.77
N ALA A 33 0.73 -11.35 0.13
CA ALA A 33 0.81 -10.26 -0.84
C ALA A 33 1.17 -8.94 -0.13
N GLY A 34 2.39 -8.45 -0.35
CA GLY A 34 2.86 -7.18 0.17
C GLY A 34 3.62 -6.42 -0.91
N VAL A 35 3.34 -5.11 -1.04
CA VAL A 35 3.95 -4.26 -2.09
C VAL A 35 5.48 -4.27 -1.99
N SER A 36 6.06 -4.20 -0.78
CA SER A 36 7.51 -4.31 -0.60
C SER A 36 8.08 -5.64 -1.15
N GLY A 37 7.37 -6.75 -0.95
CA GLY A 37 7.76 -8.07 -1.48
C GLY A 37 7.69 -8.12 -3.00
N LEU A 38 6.63 -7.57 -3.57
CA LEU A 38 6.43 -7.45 -5.03
C LEU A 38 7.49 -6.59 -5.70
N LEU A 39 8.05 -5.59 -5.00
CA LEU A 39 9.18 -4.80 -5.50
C LEU A 39 10.51 -5.53 -5.36
N THR A 40 10.75 -6.27 -4.26
CA THR A 40 12.03 -6.95 -4.01
C THR A 40 12.24 -8.23 -4.82
N ASP A 41 11.17 -8.95 -5.17
CA ASP A 41 11.22 -10.19 -5.97
C ASP A 41 11.82 -9.97 -7.39
N PRO A 42 11.35 -9.00 -8.22
CA PRO A 42 11.94 -8.75 -9.54
C PRO A 42 13.37 -8.24 -9.46
N LEU A 43 13.68 -7.45 -8.43
CA LEU A 43 15.03 -6.94 -8.13
C LEU A 43 16.02 -8.04 -7.69
N GLY A 44 15.56 -9.28 -7.48
CA GLY A 44 16.42 -10.39 -7.08
C GLY A 44 16.92 -10.31 -5.63
N LEU A 45 16.36 -9.39 -4.84
CA LEU A 45 16.70 -9.17 -3.43
C LEU A 45 15.96 -10.15 -2.50
N SER A 46 14.99 -10.90 -3.03
CA SER A 46 14.18 -11.88 -2.32
C SER A 46 14.44 -13.26 -2.92
N SER A 47 15.13 -14.10 -2.16
CA SER A 47 15.50 -15.46 -2.54
C SER A 47 14.31 -16.40 -2.33
N GLY A 48 13.59 -16.73 -3.40
CA GLY A 48 12.56 -17.78 -3.39
C GLY A 48 11.13 -17.37 -3.77
N GLY A 49 10.90 -16.13 -4.22
CA GLY A 49 9.59 -15.70 -4.74
C GLY A 49 9.42 -15.99 -6.24
N ASP A 50 8.21 -16.35 -6.65
CA ASP A 50 7.85 -16.49 -8.08
C ASP A 50 7.91 -15.13 -8.79
N ARG A 51 9.08 -14.83 -9.39
CA ARG A 51 9.37 -13.54 -10.02
C ARG A 51 8.35 -13.19 -11.11
N SER A 52 7.86 -14.21 -11.82
CA SER A 52 6.81 -14.06 -12.82
C SER A 52 5.54 -13.51 -12.19
N LEU A 53 5.00 -14.18 -11.16
CA LEU A 53 3.72 -13.80 -10.55
C LEU A 53 3.80 -12.46 -9.82
N SER A 54 4.91 -12.18 -9.13
CA SER A 54 5.13 -10.88 -8.47
C SER A 54 5.23 -9.74 -9.49
N SER A 55 5.93 -9.94 -10.60
CA SER A 55 6.04 -8.93 -11.66
C SER A 55 4.72 -8.72 -12.41
N LEU A 56 3.95 -9.78 -12.69
CA LEU A 56 2.63 -9.69 -13.29
C LEU A 56 1.65 -8.91 -12.39
N LEU A 57 1.66 -9.17 -11.08
CA LEU A 57 0.79 -8.45 -10.14
C LEU A 57 1.19 -6.97 -10.03
N LEU A 58 2.50 -6.69 -9.99
CA LEU A 58 3.01 -5.32 -9.96
C LEU A 58 2.67 -4.57 -11.27
N ALA A 59 2.85 -5.21 -12.42
CA ALA A 59 2.48 -4.66 -13.72
C ALA A 59 0.97 -4.42 -13.82
N GLY A 60 0.16 -5.38 -13.36
CA GLY A 60 -1.29 -5.24 -13.28
C GLY A 60 -1.71 -4.03 -12.44
N LEU A 61 -1.08 -3.83 -11.29
CA LEU A 61 -1.32 -2.66 -10.43
C LEU A 61 -0.99 -1.33 -11.14
N LEU A 62 0.16 -1.26 -11.81
CA LEU A 62 0.60 -0.08 -12.58
C LEU A 62 -0.32 0.21 -13.76
N VAL A 63 -0.64 -0.80 -14.56
CA VAL A 63 -1.49 -0.68 -15.76
C VAL A 63 -2.91 -0.26 -15.37
N THR A 64 -3.51 -0.93 -14.39
CA THR A 64 -4.87 -0.59 -13.95
C THR A 64 -4.95 0.78 -13.30
N SER A 65 -3.94 1.18 -12.51
CA SER A 65 -3.86 2.53 -11.93
C SER A 65 -3.73 3.60 -13.02
N GLY A 66 -2.86 3.37 -14.02
CA GLY A 66 -2.69 4.28 -15.15
C GLY A 66 -3.96 4.39 -16.01
N LEU A 67 -4.63 3.26 -16.27
CA LEU A 67 -5.88 3.24 -17.01
C LEU A 67 -7.01 3.95 -16.24
N ALA A 68 -7.08 3.77 -14.92
CA ALA A 68 -8.04 4.47 -14.07
C ALA A 68 -7.84 5.99 -14.12
N MET A 69 -6.58 6.46 -14.12
CA MET A 69 -6.26 7.88 -14.30
C MET A 69 -6.64 8.39 -15.69
N ALA A 70 -6.52 7.57 -16.74
CA ALA A 70 -6.89 7.94 -18.10
C ALA A 70 -8.40 8.09 -18.29
N ILE A 71 -9.21 7.22 -17.66
CA ILE A 71 -10.68 7.25 -17.75
C ILE A 71 -11.23 8.41 -16.91
N LYS A 72 -10.70 8.60 -15.71
CA LYS A 72 -11.15 9.65 -14.79
C LYS A 72 -9.93 10.44 -14.28
N PRO A 73 -9.51 11.49 -14.99
CA PRO A 73 -8.35 12.27 -14.59
C PRO A 73 -8.63 12.93 -13.24
N ILE A 74 -7.85 12.54 -12.24
CA ILE A 74 -7.83 13.18 -10.93
C ILE A 74 -6.81 14.30 -11.00
N ALA A 75 -7.19 15.50 -10.55
CA ALA A 75 -6.26 16.61 -10.40
C ALA A 75 -5.19 16.22 -9.38
N LEU A 76 -4.01 15.87 -9.87
CA LEU A 76 -2.85 15.61 -9.03
C LEU A 76 -2.40 16.95 -8.43
N PRO A 77 -2.15 17.02 -7.10
CA PRO A 77 -1.57 18.23 -6.53
C PRO A 77 -0.25 18.52 -7.24
N SER A 78 -0.06 19.77 -7.66
CA SER A 78 1.18 20.19 -8.30
C SER A 78 2.33 19.98 -7.33
N LEU A 79 3.24 19.07 -7.67
CA LEU A 79 4.47 18.89 -6.89
C LEU A 79 5.28 20.17 -7.04
N SER A 80 5.29 20.99 -5.99
CA SER A 80 6.23 22.11 -5.91
C SER A 80 7.65 21.55 -5.93
N THR A 81 8.51 22.08 -6.80
CA THR A 81 9.87 21.56 -7.04
C THR A 81 10.70 21.50 -5.75
N SER A 82 10.40 22.36 -4.78
CA SER A 82 11.01 22.39 -3.44
C SER A 82 10.72 21.16 -2.57
N ALA A 83 9.67 20.39 -2.87
CA ALA A 83 9.31 19.18 -2.12
C ALA A 83 10.04 17.91 -2.63
N THR A 84 10.70 17.96 -3.78
CA THR A 84 11.38 16.80 -4.37
C THR A 84 12.42 16.13 -3.47
N PRO A 85 13.36 16.83 -2.79
CA PRO A 85 14.31 16.18 -1.89
C PRO A 85 13.62 15.58 -0.66
N LEU A 86 12.55 16.21 -0.18
CA LEU A 86 11.77 15.72 0.96
C LEU A 86 11.07 14.40 0.61
N LEU A 87 10.52 14.28 -0.61
CA LEU A 87 9.88 13.05 -1.09
C LEU A 87 10.89 11.90 -1.24
N VAL A 88 12.10 12.19 -1.73
CA VAL A 88 13.17 11.18 -1.85
C VAL A 88 13.55 10.65 -0.48
N TRP A 89 13.79 11.54 0.48
CA TRP A 89 14.08 11.14 1.87
C TRP A 89 12.92 10.38 2.50
N ALA A 90 11.68 10.85 2.34
CA ALA A 90 10.50 10.16 2.85
C ALA A 90 10.38 8.73 2.29
N GLY A 91 10.63 8.55 0.98
CA GLY A 91 10.64 7.24 0.34
C GLY A 91 11.73 6.32 0.88
N LEU A 92 12.95 6.83 1.08
CA LEU A 92 14.07 6.09 1.67
C LEU A 92 13.76 5.65 3.11
N LEU A 93 13.28 6.57 3.94
CA LEU A 93 12.89 6.27 5.32
C LEU A 93 11.75 5.25 5.38
N LEU A 94 10.75 5.37 4.51
CA LEU A 94 9.65 4.41 4.43
C LEU A 94 10.15 3.03 3.98
N GLY A 95 11.00 2.97 2.97
CA GLY A 95 11.62 1.72 2.51
C GLY A 95 12.42 1.03 3.61
N PHE A 96 13.30 1.79 4.28
CA PHE A 96 14.07 1.29 5.42
C PHE A 96 13.17 0.82 6.58
N GLY A 97 12.14 1.60 6.92
CA GLY A 97 11.18 1.26 7.98
C GLY A 97 10.38 -0.01 7.68
N THR A 98 9.92 -0.20 6.44
CA THR A 98 9.20 -1.44 6.04
C THR A 98 10.11 -2.66 6.02
N SER A 99 11.40 -2.50 5.72
CA SER A 99 12.39 -3.58 5.84
C SER A 99 12.60 -3.98 7.31
N LEU A 100 12.81 -3.01 8.21
CA LEU A 100 12.91 -3.23 9.66
C LEU A 100 11.65 -3.89 10.24
N GLY A 101 10.47 -3.48 9.77
CA GLY A 101 9.17 -4.04 10.17
C GLY A 101 8.86 -5.41 9.57
N SER A 102 9.78 -6.01 8.80
CA SER A 102 9.58 -7.27 8.05
C SER A 102 8.32 -7.27 7.17
N GLY A 103 7.88 -6.09 6.71
CA GLY A 103 6.64 -5.95 5.96
C GLY A 103 6.17 -4.50 5.82
N CYS A 104 5.28 -4.30 4.86
CA CYS A 104 4.58 -3.04 4.62
C CYS A 104 3.16 -3.08 5.19
N THR A 105 2.51 -1.92 5.22
CA THR A 105 1.11 -1.77 5.64
C THR A 105 0.12 -2.52 4.78
N SER A 106 0.40 -2.75 3.49
CA SER A 106 -0.46 -3.59 2.65
C SER A 106 -0.38 -5.07 3.07
N GLY A 107 0.83 -5.56 3.39
CA GLY A 107 1.02 -6.94 3.86
C GLY A 107 0.48 -7.18 5.27
N HIS A 108 0.86 -6.34 6.24
CA HIS A 108 0.37 -6.43 7.63
C HIS A 108 -1.10 -6.02 7.74
N GLY A 109 -1.49 -4.91 7.12
CA GLY A 109 -2.85 -4.40 7.18
C GLY A 109 -3.85 -5.28 6.43
N VAL A 110 -3.67 -5.51 5.14
CA VAL A 110 -4.69 -6.24 4.35
C VAL A 110 -4.66 -7.74 4.66
N CYS A 111 -3.49 -8.37 4.54
CA CYS A 111 -3.38 -9.82 4.68
C CYS A 111 -3.12 -10.30 6.12
N GLY A 112 -2.47 -9.48 6.95
CA GLY A 112 -2.11 -9.82 8.33
C GLY A 112 -3.26 -9.65 9.31
N LEU A 113 -4.06 -8.57 9.18
CA LEU A 113 -5.30 -8.40 9.96
C LEU A 113 -6.33 -9.46 9.58
N ALA A 114 -6.41 -9.86 8.31
CA ALA A 114 -7.30 -10.94 7.87
C ALA A 114 -6.98 -12.30 8.52
N ARG A 115 -5.74 -12.52 8.99
CA ARG A 115 -5.32 -13.73 9.72
C ARG A 115 -5.41 -13.59 11.24
N LEU A 116 -5.96 -12.49 11.76
CA LEU A 116 -6.03 -12.16 13.18
C LEU A 116 -4.68 -12.28 13.94
N SER A 117 -3.57 -11.95 13.28
CA SER A 117 -2.26 -11.96 13.95
C SER A 117 -2.12 -10.76 14.89
N SER A 118 -1.89 -11.03 16.18
CA SER A 118 -1.65 -10.01 17.21
C SER A 118 -0.46 -9.11 16.89
N ARG A 119 0.62 -9.68 16.34
CA ARG A 119 1.81 -8.95 15.92
C ARG A 119 1.49 -7.94 14.79
N SER A 120 0.59 -8.32 13.89
CA SER A 120 0.20 -7.48 12.76
C SER A 120 -0.75 -6.35 13.16
N MET A 121 -1.63 -6.60 14.13
CA MET A 121 -2.48 -5.56 14.73
C MET A 121 -1.63 -4.46 15.38
N VAL A 122 -0.63 -4.84 16.18
CA VAL A 122 0.26 -3.86 16.83
C VAL A 122 1.07 -3.08 15.79
N ALA A 123 1.67 -3.75 14.81
CA ALA A 123 2.45 -3.08 13.77
C ALA A 123 1.61 -2.07 12.96
N THR A 124 0.40 -2.46 12.58
CA THR A 124 -0.52 -1.59 11.83
C THR A 124 -1.00 -0.42 12.69
N GLY A 125 -1.32 -0.67 13.96
CA GLY A 125 -1.74 0.38 14.91
C GLY A 125 -0.64 1.42 15.15
N VAL A 126 0.59 0.98 15.38
CA VAL A 126 1.75 1.88 15.56
C VAL A 126 2.00 2.71 14.30
N PHE A 127 1.97 2.08 13.11
CA PHE A 127 2.13 2.80 11.85
C PHE A 127 1.07 3.90 11.69
N MET A 128 -0.19 3.58 11.97
CA MET A 128 -1.29 4.53 11.80
C MET A 128 -1.22 5.68 12.80
N LEU A 129 -0.85 5.40 14.06
CA LEU A 129 -0.65 6.43 15.09
C LEU A 129 0.49 7.38 14.74
N ILE A 130 1.63 6.85 14.30
CA ILE A 130 2.77 7.69 13.88
C ILE A 130 2.38 8.54 12.66
N GLY A 131 1.68 7.95 11.68
CA GLY A 131 1.18 8.70 10.52
C GLY A 131 0.27 9.85 10.92
N MET A 132 -0.69 9.61 11.82
CA MET A 132 -1.56 10.67 12.37
C MET A 132 -0.76 11.75 13.10
N ALA A 133 0.22 11.36 13.92
CA ALA A 133 1.07 12.30 14.66
C ALA A 133 1.91 13.16 13.71
N VAL A 134 2.55 12.56 12.70
CA VAL A 134 3.36 13.28 11.70
C VAL A 134 2.49 14.27 10.92
N VAL A 135 1.31 13.85 10.45
CA VAL A 135 0.37 14.75 9.77
C VAL A 135 -0.04 15.90 10.68
N ARG A 136 -0.34 15.61 11.96
CA ARG A 136 -0.71 16.65 12.93
C ARG A 136 0.44 17.62 13.20
N MET A 137 1.69 17.16 13.23
CA MET A 137 2.85 18.05 13.39
C MET A 137 3.06 18.93 12.16
N ILE A 138 2.98 18.36 10.96
CA ILE A 138 3.21 19.11 9.71
C ILE A 138 2.09 20.12 9.45
N VAL A 139 0.83 19.70 9.57
CA VAL A 139 -0.33 20.57 9.36
C VAL A 139 -0.52 21.52 10.55
N GLY A 140 -0.15 21.08 11.75
CA GLY A 140 -0.31 21.83 12.99
C GLY A 140 0.76 22.86 13.31
N GLY A 141 1.99 22.65 12.84
CA GLY A 141 3.10 23.59 13.00
C GLY A 141 3.12 24.71 11.97
N GLY A 142 2.16 24.73 11.05
CA GLY A 142 1.98 25.78 10.04
C GLY A 142 0.90 26.82 10.39
N ALA A 143 0.45 26.87 11.64
CA ALA A 143 -0.49 27.87 12.16
C ALA A 143 0.25 28.89 13.04
#